data_AF-A0A349EJ42-F1
#
_entry.id   AF-A0A349EJ42-F1
#
_cell.length_a   1.000
_cell.length_b   1.000
_cell.length_c   1.000
_cell.angle_alpha   90.00
_cell.angle_beta   90.00
_cell.angle_gamma   90.00
#
_symmetry.space_group_name_H-M   'P 1'
#
loop_
_entity.id
_entity.type
_entity.pdbx_description
1 polymer ?
#
loop_
_entity_poly.entity_id
_entity_poly.type
_entity_poly.pdbx_seq_one_letter_code
_entity_poly.pdbx_strand_id
1 'polypeptide(L)'
;MASSLYPRILQGDFHWSLAACWRWQRDGLLGWLPIGVRGKLLGAVRRLILKPDLEGLALFRQEEDELAALAQPSWESLDRETLHQWIRTEHPSAIVLQLPAERALNRVVTLPMAAAANLRQVLGYEMDRLTPFSASQLYYDALIVERHPEQRRIRVELSALPRSEVDTALGNLAALGVAPDVVEVTGSRPGLNLLPNEKRPRRRVWPRRLRNALIAVSLSLALAATVLPLWQYRMLVIGLQKQVDVLQRESGQVLNLREQLEKAVESSRFLLQKKQNSPPII
;
A
#
# COMPACT_ATOMS: atom_id res chain seq x y z
N MET A 1 -48.44 -26.60 20.82
CA MET A 1 -47.33 -27.01 21.70
C MET A 1 -46.03 -26.77 20.96
N ALA A 2 -45.25 -25.84 21.47
CA ALA A 2 -43.95 -25.45 20.95
C ALA A 2 -42.91 -26.54 21.26
N SER A 3 -41.98 -26.81 20.34
CA SER A 3 -40.66 -27.39 20.65
C SER A 3 -39.70 -27.12 19.50
N SER A 4 -38.70 -26.33 19.82
CA SER A 4 -37.58 -25.83 19.03
C SER A 4 -36.67 -26.92 18.48
N LEU A 5 -36.38 -26.89 17.18
CA LEU A 5 -35.21 -27.54 16.57
C LEU A 5 -34.13 -26.49 16.32
N TYR A 6 -33.18 -26.42 17.24
CA TYR A 6 -31.92 -25.67 17.09
C TYR A 6 -31.03 -26.36 16.04
N PRO A 7 -30.48 -25.65 15.04
CA PRO A 7 -29.30 -26.13 14.33
C PRO A 7 -28.04 -25.77 15.12
N ARG A 8 -27.22 -26.80 15.39
CA ARG A 8 -25.84 -26.71 15.88
C ARG A 8 -25.04 -25.71 15.05
N ILE A 9 -24.64 -24.61 15.68
CA ILE A 9 -23.64 -23.69 15.14
C ILE A 9 -22.28 -24.38 15.21
N LEU A 10 -21.63 -24.47 14.06
CA LEU A 10 -20.26 -24.90 13.84
C LEU A 10 -19.31 -24.12 14.77
N GLN A 11 -18.59 -24.84 15.63
CA GLN A 11 -17.37 -24.36 16.25
C GLN A 11 -16.33 -24.20 15.14
N GLY A 12 -16.17 -22.98 14.64
CA GLY A 12 -15.03 -22.59 13.82
C GLY A 12 -13.98 -21.98 14.74
N ASP A 13 -12.94 -22.74 15.06
CA ASP A 13 -11.77 -22.25 15.77
C ASP A 13 -11.07 -21.17 14.93
N PHE A 14 -11.42 -19.91 15.22
CA PHE A 14 -10.90 -18.74 14.53
C PHE A 14 -9.52 -18.39 15.10
N HIS A 15 -8.50 -19.14 14.70
CA HIS A 15 -7.12 -18.78 15.01
C HIS A 15 -6.71 -17.54 14.18
N TRP A 16 -6.88 -16.36 14.76
CA TRP A 16 -6.29 -15.12 14.26
C TRP A 16 -4.77 -15.24 14.30
N SER A 17 -4.14 -15.66 13.21
CA SER A 17 -2.70 -15.46 13.08
C SER A 17 -2.44 -13.96 12.87
N LEU A 18 -1.74 -13.34 13.81
CA LEU A 18 -1.27 -11.96 13.71
C LEU A 18 -0.53 -11.71 12.39
N ALA A 19 0.12 -12.73 11.82
CA ALA A 19 0.76 -12.69 10.51
C ALA A 19 -0.21 -12.56 9.33
N ALA A 20 -1.41 -13.17 9.38
CA ALA A 20 -2.43 -13.02 8.34
C ALA A 20 -3.11 -11.64 8.40
N CYS A 21 -3.40 -11.15 9.61
CA CYS A 21 -3.89 -9.78 9.81
C CYS A 21 -2.87 -8.74 9.32
N TRP A 22 -1.57 -8.97 9.57
CA TRP A 22 -0.49 -8.10 9.10
C TRP A 22 -0.33 -8.10 7.58
N ARG A 23 -0.54 -9.24 6.90
CA ARG A 23 -0.55 -9.30 5.42
C ARG A 23 -1.78 -8.59 4.84
N TRP A 24 -2.95 -8.78 5.45
CA TRP A 24 -4.20 -8.14 5.03
C TRP A 24 -4.16 -6.61 5.22
N GLN A 25 -3.65 -6.12 6.35
CA GLN A 25 -3.42 -4.69 6.60
C GLN A 25 -2.46 -4.07 5.58
N ARG A 26 -1.44 -4.82 5.13
CA ARG A 26 -0.47 -4.35 4.13
C ARG A 26 -1.06 -4.16 2.74
N ASP A 27 -1.94 -5.06 2.33
CA ASP A 27 -2.59 -4.99 1.02
C ASP A 27 -3.75 -3.97 1.01
N GLY A 28 -4.41 -3.75 2.17
CA GLY A 28 -5.45 -2.73 2.34
C GLY A 28 -4.93 -1.29 2.38
N LEU A 29 -3.82 -1.02 3.09
CA LEU A 29 -3.28 0.34 3.22
C LEU A 29 -2.67 0.88 1.91
N LEU A 30 -2.13 0.00 1.06
CA LEU A 30 -1.63 0.39 -0.27
C LEU A 30 -2.77 0.63 -1.27
N GLY A 31 -3.96 0.06 -1.04
CA GLY A 31 -5.17 0.29 -1.85
C GLY A 31 -5.86 1.63 -1.57
N TRP A 32 -5.59 2.26 -0.42
CA TRP A 32 -6.16 3.55 -0.04
C TRP A 32 -5.26 4.76 -0.33
N LEU A 33 -4.03 4.55 -0.81
CA LEU A 33 -3.16 5.65 -1.18
C LEU A 33 -3.57 6.21 -2.55
N PRO A 34 -3.93 7.51 -2.66
CA PRO A 34 -4.28 8.12 -3.94
C PRO A 34 -3.14 7.97 -4.95
N ILE A 35 -3.48 7.74 -6.22
CA ILE A 35 -2.51 7.49 -7.31
C ILE A 35 -1.43 8.58 -7.39
N GLY A 36 -1.78 9.85 -7.12
CA GLY A 36 -0.83 10.97 -7.09
C GLY A 36 0.10 11.00 -5.86
N VAL A 37 -0.34 10.49 -4.71
CA VAL A 37 0.50 10.34 -3.51
C VAL A 37 1.42 9.13 -3.67
N ARG A 38 0.95 8.09 -4.37
CA ARG A 38 1.77 6.94 -4.75
C ARG A 38 2.96 7.37 -5.60
N GLY A 39 2.79 8.27 -6.58
CA GLY A 39 3.89 8.83 -7.38
C GLY A 39 4.91 9.63 -6.55
N LYS A 40 4.44 10.57 -5.72
CA LYS A 40 5.32 11.43 -4.90
C LYS A 40 6.04 10.70 -3.76
N LEU A 41 5.41 9.72 -3.10
CA LEU A 41 6.07 8.88 -2.08
C LEU A 41 7.02 7.84 -2.68
N LEU A 42 6.77 7.40 -3.92
CA LEU A 42 7.62 6.44 -4.61
C LEU A 42 8.87 7.05 -5.22
N GLY A 43 8.94 8.38 -5.33
CA GLY A 43 9.94 9.08 -6.12
C GLY A 43 9.72 8.79 -7.61
N ALA A 44 9.98 9.78 -8.45
CA ALA A 44 9.87 9.58 -9.89
C ALA A 44 10.70 8.35 -10.29
N VAL A 45 10.05 7.35 -10.89
CA VAL A 45 10.68 6.07 -11.22
C VAL A 45 11.53 6.30 -12.45
N ARG A 46 12.79 6.72 -12.24
CA ARG A 46 13.74 6.84 -13.33
C ARG A 46 14.06 5.46 -13.88
N ARG A 47 13.73 5.24 -15.15
CA ARG A 47 14.08 4.04 -15.90
C ARG A 47 15.08 4.43 -16.98
N LEU A 48 16.09 3.60 -17.15
CA LEU A 48 17.02 3.73 -18.29
C LEU A 48 16.55 2.76 -19.36
N ILE A 49 16.11 3.28 -20.50
CA ILE A 49 15.68 2.50 -21.65
C ILE A 49 16.85 2.32 -22.60
N LEU A 50 17.13 1.07 -22.92
CA LEU A 50 18.13 0.63 -23.88
C LEU A 50 17.39 0.16 -25.13
N LYS A 51 17.56 0.85 -26.26
CA LYS A 51 17.02 0.43 -27.56
C LYS A 51 18.16 -0.03 -28.45
N PRO A 52 18.36 -1.34 -28.63
CA PRO A 52 19.37 -1.84 -29.54
C PRO A 52 18.90 -1.59 -30.98
N ASP A 53 19.78 -0.96 -31.75
CA ASP A 53 19.64 -0.79 -33.20
C ASP A 53 20.70 -1.65 -33.91
N LEU A 54 20.65 -1.69 -35.25
CA LEU A 54 21.62 -2.41 -36.07
C LEU A 54 23.04 -1.87 -35.89
N GLU A 55 23.19 -0.54 -35.80
CA GLU A 55 24.49 0.14 -35.79
C GLU A 55 24.94 0.55 -34.37
N GLY A 56 24.02 0.58 -33.39
CA GLY A 56 24.34 1.06 -32.05
C GLY A 56 23.29 0.77 -31.00
N LEU A 57 23.45 1.45 -29.86
CA LEU A 57 22.57 1.34 -28.70
C LEU A 57 22.04 2.71 -28.30
N ALA A 58 20.77 2.99 -28.56
CA ALA A 58 20.16 4.24 -28.14
C ALA A 58 19.72 4.19 -26.67
N LEU A 59 20.18 5.16 -25.88
CA LEU A 59 19.93 5.32 -24.46
C LEU A 59 18.92 6.43 -24.24
N PHE A 60 17.84 6.12 -23.53
CA PHE A 60 16.83 7.10 -23.12
C PHE A 60 16.61 7.05 -21.62
N ARG A 61 16.43 8.22 -21.01
CA ARG A 61 15.93 8.35 -19.65
C ARG A 61 14.41 8.48 -19.71
N GLN A 62 13.70 7.64 -18.96
CA GLN A 62 12.28 7.78 -18.75
C GLN A 62 11.99 8.19 -17.31
N GLU A 63 11.30 9.30 -17.13
CA GLU A 63 10.82 9.78 -15.83
C GLU A 63 9.32 10.03 -15.91
N GLU A 64 8.55 9.23 -15.18
CA GLU A 64 7.08 9.15 -15.28
C GLU A 64 6.59 8.79 -16.70
N ASP A 65 6.43 9.79 -17.57
CA ASP A 65 6.01 9.65 -18.99
C ASP A 65 6.89 10.47 -19.96
N GLU A 66 7.88 11.21 -19.45
CA GLU A 66 8.82 11.95 -20.28
C GLU A 66 9.99 11.06 -20.70
N LEU A 67 10.28 11.05 -22.00
CA LEU A 67 11.40 10.35 -22.60
C LEU A 67 12.46 11.36 -23.07
N ALA A 68 13.62 11.37 -22.41
CA ALA A 68 14.76 12.19 -22.80
C ALA A 68 15.84 11.30 -23.43
N ALA A 69 16.31 11.65 -24.64
CA ALA A 69 17.45 10.98 -25.26
C ALA A 69 18.74 11.37 -24.53
N LEU A 70 19.55 10.37 -24.16
CA LEU A 70 20.82 10.57 -23.48
C LEU A 70 22.01 10.47 -24.44
N ALA A 71 22.09 9.35 -25.16
CA ALA A 71 23.20 9.06 -26.07
C ALA A 71 22.81 7.96 -27.06
N GLN A 72 23.52 7.89 -28.18
CA GLN A 72 23.37 6.82 -29.19
C GLN A 72 24.77 6.35 -29.65
N PRO A 73 25.56 5.70 -28.78
CA PRO A 73 26.82 5.09 -29.17
C PRO A 73 26.65 3.99 -30.22
N SER A 74 27.61 3.86 -31.11
CA SER A 74 27.71 2.70 -32.01
C SER A 74 28.19 1.46 -31.25
N TRP A 75 27.90 0.26 -31.73
CA TRP A 75 28.39 -0.98 -31.10
C TRP A 75 29.92 -1.05 -31.06
N GLU A 76 30.60 -0.45 -32.03
CA GLU A 76 32.07 -0.42 -32.12
C GLU A 76 32.72 0.51 -31.09
N SER A 77 32.04 1.59 -30.72
CA SER A 77 32.52 2.58 -29.75
C SER A 77 32.02 2.31 -28.32
N LEU A 78 31.15 1.32 -28.15
CA LEU A 78 30.48 1.06 -26.89
C LEU A 78 31.32 0.16 -25.99
N ASP A 79 32.02 0.79 -25.06
CA ASP A 79 32.75 0.08 -24.02
C ASP A 79 31.89 -0.18 -22.77
N ARG A 80 32.23 -1.27 -22.06
CA ARG A 80 31.65 -1.61 -20.76
C ARG A 80 31.77 -0.46 -19.75
N GLU A 81 32.90 0.25 -19.75
CA GLU A 81 33.16 1.32 -18.79
C GLU A 81 32.24 2.53 -19.01
N THR A 82 32.10 2.96 -20.27
CA THR A 82 31.21 4.06 -20.67
C THR A 82 29.76 3.76 -20.32
N LEU A 83 29.30 2.54 -20.60
CA LEU A 83 27.93 2.13 -20.26
C LEU A 83 27.70 2.08 -18.74
N HIS A 84 28.65 1.54 -17.97
CA HIS A 84 28.57 1.57 -16.52
C HIS A 84 28.64 2.98 -15.95
N GLN A 85 29.41 3.89 -16.56
CA GLN A 85 29.46 5.29 -16.15
C GLN A 85 28.09 5.96 -16.32
N TRP A 86 27.42 5.79 -17.46
CA TRP A 86 26.06 6.30 -17.64
C TRP A 86 25.07 5.72 -16.64
N ILE A 87 25.09 4.40 -16.43
CA ILE A 87 24.22 3.75 -15.42
C ILE A 87 24.48 4.31 -14.02
N ARG A 88 25.75 4.58 -13.66
CA ARG A 88 26.12 5.16 -12.37
C ARG A 88 25.67 6.62 -12.25
N THR A 89 25.88 7.44 -13.27
CA THR A 89 25.48 8.85 -13.27
C THR A 89 23.96 9.01 -13.14
N GLU A 90 23.20 8.14 -13.80
CA GLU A 90 21.73 8.21 -13.80
C GLU A 90 21.08 7.61 -12.55
N HIS A 91 21.74 6.64 -11.91
CA HIS A 91 21.18 5.84 -10.83
C HIS A 91 19.75 5.33 -11.12
N PRO A 92 19.53 4.60 -12.24
CA PRO A 92 18.21 4.19 -12.64
C PRO A 92 17.64 3.16 -11.66
N SER A 93 16.34 3.27 -11.39
CA SER A 93 15.63 2.31 -10.54
C SER A 93 15.34 0.99 -11.23
N ALA A 94 15.35 0.97 -12.57
CA ALA A 94 15.27 -0.21 -13.43
C ALA A 94 15.93 0.07 -14.78
N ILE A 95 16.59 -0.94 -15.36
CA ILE A 95 17.09 -0.93 -16.73
C ILE A 95 16.08 -1.68 -17.61
N VAL A 96 15.59 -1.04 -18.65
CA VAL A 96 14.58 -1.60 -19.56
C VAL A 96 15.23 -1.81 -20.92
N LEU A 97 15.22 -3.03 -21.43
CA LEU A 97 15.57 -3.32 -22.82
C LEU A 97 14.30 -3.20 -23.65
N GLN A 98 14.22 -2.18 -24.51
CA GLN A 98 13.07 -1.95 -25.36
C GLN A 98 13.38 -2.33 -26.82
N LEU A 99 12.65 -3.31 -27.34
CA LEU A 99 12.79 -3.80 -28.70
C LEU A 99 11.81 -3.10 -29.66
N PRO A 100 12.13 -3.00 -30.96
CA PRO A 100 11.27 -2.36 -31.94
C PRO A 100 9.95 -3.13 -32.13
N ALA A 101 8.85 -2.40 -32.32
CA ALA A 101 7.51 -2.97 -32.50
C ALA A 101 7.41 -3.85 -33.75
N GLU A 102 8.18 -3.53 -34.79
CA GLU A 102 8.19 -4.21 -36.09
C GLU A 102 8.62 -5.68 -36.00
N ARG A 103 9.44 -6.01 -35.00
CA ARG A 103 9.91 -7.38 -34.75
C ARG A 103 8.98 -8.16 -33.81
N ALA A 104 8.07 -7.45 -33.13
CA ALA A 104 7.17 -8.03 -32.16
C ALA A 104 5.81 -8.33 -32.78
N LEU A 105 5.21 -9.45 -32.36
CA LEU A 105 3.81 -9.71 -32.60
C LEU A 105 2.98 -9.05 -31.49
N ASN A 106 2.28 -7.98 -31.83
CA ASN A 106 1.28 -7.35 -30.97
C ASN A 106 -0.12 -7.66 -31.50
N ARG A 107 -0.94 -8.35 -30.70
CA ARG A 107 -2.33 -8.67 -31.05
C ARG A 107 -3.26 -8.60 -29.85
N VAL A 108 -4.50 -8.18 -30.11
CA VAL A 108 -5.58 -8.27 -29.13
C VAL A 108 -6.37 -9.55 -29.36
N VAL A 109 -6.42 -10.41 -28.35
CA VAL A 109 -7.12 -11.70 -28.38
C VAL A 109 -8.26 -11.68 -27.37
N THR A 110 -9.40 -12.25 -27.75
CA THR A 110 -10.54 -12.42 -26.84
C THR A 110 -10.52 -13.83 -26.27
N LEU A 111 -10.42 -13.94 -24.95
CA LEU A 111 -10.37 -15.21 -24.23
C LEU A 111 -11.59 -15.36 -23.30
N PRO A 112 -11.96 -16.60 -22.91
CA PRO A 112 -12.96 -16.82 -21.87
C PRO A 112 -12.51 -16.20 -20.55
N MET A 113 -13.44 -15.69 -19.75
CA MET A 113 -13.12 -15.09 -18.44
C MET A 113 -12.44 -16.07 -17.47
N ALA A 114 -12.70 -17.37 -17.61
CA ALA A 114 -12.01 -18.42 -16.87
C ALA A 114 -10.48 -18.43 -17.12
N ALA A 115 -10.03 -17.96 -18.28
CA ALA A 115 -8.61 -17.86 -18.60
C ALA A 115 -7.89 -16.75 -17.81
N ALA A 116 -8.61 -15.82 -17.17
CA ALA A 116 -8.00 -14.73 -16.42
C ALA A 116 -7.08 -15.21 -15.29
N ALA A 117 -7.41 -16.34 -14.64
CA ALA A 117 -6.61 -16.90 -13.56
C ALA A 117 -5.28 -17.53 -14.04
N ASN A 118 -5.30 -18.14 -15.23
CA ASN A 118 -4.17 -18.88 -15.80
C ASN A 118 -3.79 -18.35 -17.19
N LEU A 119 -3.74 -17.03 -17.34
CA LEU A 119 -3.65 -16.36 -18.64
C LEU A 119 -2.44 -16.82 -19.46
N ARG A 120 -1.27 -16.90 -18.82
CA ARG A 120 -0.02 -17.31 -19.48
C ARG A 120 -0.09 -18.74 -20.02
N GLN A 121 -0.69 -19.66 -19.27
CA GLN A 121 -0.83 -21.05 -19.68
C GLN A 121 -1.80 -21.20 -20.86
N VAL A 122 -2.95 -20.51 -20.81
CA VAL A 122 -3.93 -20.53 -21.89
C VAL A 122 -3.34 -19.94 -23.17
N LEU A 123 -2.64 -18.81 -23.07
CA LEU A 123 -1.96 -18.20 -24.20
C LEU A 123 -0.87 -19.09 -24.79
N GLY A 124 -0.17 -19.86 -23.96
CA GLY A 124 0.81 -20.83 -24.45
C GLY A 124 0.20 -21.86 -25.39
N TYR A 125 -1.00 -22.37 -25.10
CA TYR A 125 -1.71 -23.30 -25.99
C TYR A 125 -2.29 -22.63 -27.23
N GLU A 126 -2.71 -21.36 -27.12
CA GLU A 126 -3.19 -20.59 -28.27
C GLU A 126 -2.04 -20.11 -29.18
N MET A 127 -0.79 -20.11 -28.70
CA MET A 127 0.36 -19.57 -29.45
C MET A 127 0.62 -20.31 -30.77
N ASP A 128 0.53 -21.64 -30.74
CA ASP A 128 0.72 -22.51 -31.90
C ASP A 128 -0.40 -22.30 -32.96
N ARG A 129 -1.55 -21.78 -32.54
CA ARG A 129 -2.67 -21.43 -33.43
C ARG A 129 -2.56 -20.01 -33.97
N LEU A 130 -1.98 -19.11 -33.19
CA LEU A 130 -1.86 -17.69 -33.50
C LEU A 130 -0.62 -17.38 -34.34
N THR A 131 0.41 -18.24 -34.29
CA THR A 131 1.71 -18.02 -34.91
C THR A 131 2.32 -19.33 -35.41
N PRO A 132 3.22 -19.28 -36.40
CA PRO A 132 4.00 -20.47 -36.81
C PRO A 132 5.06 -20.90 -35.78
N PHE A 133 5.16 -20.21 -34.64
CA PHE A 133 6.15 -20.49 -33.59
C PHE A 133 5.49 -21.15 -32.39
N SER A 134 6.21 -22.06 -31.75
CA SER A 134 5.76 -22.63 -30.49
C SER A 134 5.94 -21.64 -29.34
N ALA A 135 5.13 -21.78 -28.29
CA ALA A 135 5.27 -20.98 -27.06
C ALA A 135 6.68 -21.05 -26.44
N SER A 136 7.46 -22.11 -26.70
CA SER A 136 8.83 -22.28 -26.20
C SER A 136 9.88 -21.44 -26.94
N GLN A 137 9.60 -21.10 -28.20
CA GLN A 137 10.44 -20.32 -29.09
C GLN A 137 10.20 -18.81 -28.97
N LEU A 138 9.22 -18.41 -28.15
CA LEU A 138 8.81 -17.03 -27.99
C LEU A 138 8.96 -16.59 -26.53
N TYR A 139 9.40 -15.35 -26.34
CA TYR A 139 9.09 -14.61 -25.11
C TYR A 139 7.77 -13.89 -25.31
N TYR A 140 6.83 -14.12 -24.42
CA TYR A 140 5.52 -13.50 -24.49
C TYR A 140 5.03 -13.10 -23.11
N ASP A 141 4.27 -12.01 -23.09
CA ASP A 141 3.52 -11.55 -21.94
C ASP A 141 2.20 -10.95 -22.43
N ALA A 142 1.23 -10.87 -21.52
CA ALA A 142 -0.10 -10.44 -21.88
C ALA A 142 -0.80 -9.68 -20.77
N LEU A 143 -1.54 -8.65 -21.17
CA LEU A 143 -2.23 -7.75 -20.26
C LEU A 143 -3.73 -7.74 -20.57
N ILE A 144 -4.56 -7.90 -19.54
CA ILE A 144 -6.02 -7.79 -19.68
C ILE A 144 -6.36 -6.31 -19.88
N VAL A 145 -6.87 -5.98 -21.07
CA VAL A 145 -7.27 -4.61 -21.44
C VAL A 145 -8.70 -4.34 -21.00
N GLU A 146 -9.61 -5.27 -21.27
CA GLU A 146 -11.04 -5.13 -20.95
C GLU A 146 -11.60 -6.45 -20.41
N ARG A 147 -12.58 -6.35 -19.50
CA ARG A 147 -13.35 -7.49 -18.99
C ARG A 147 -14.82 -7.28 -19.31
N HIS A 148 -15.43 -8.26 -19.98
CA HIS A 148 -16.86 -8.28 -20.30
C HIS A 148 -17.55 -9.39 -19.49
N PRO A 149 -17.95 -9.11 -18.23
CA PRO A 149 -18.54 -10.12 -17.35
C PRO A 149 -19.85 -10.69 -17.92
N GLU A 150 -20.66 -9.86 -18.58
CA GLU A 150 -21.94 -10.28 -19.20
C GLU A 150 -21.74 -11.36 -20.27
N GLN A 151 -20.67 -11.23 -21.07
CA GLN A 151 -20.34 -12.16 -22.14
C GLN A 151 -19.38 -13.28 -21.68
N ARG A 152 -19.00 -13.29 -20.40
CA ARG A 152 -17.98 -14.18 -19.82
C ARG A 152 -16.68 -14.20 -20.64
N ARG A 153 -16.26 -13.05 -21.16
CA ARG A 153 -15.07 -12.89 -22.01
C ARG A 153 -14.17 -11.77 -21.50
N ILE A 154 -12.89 -11.86 -21.83
CA ILE A 154 -11.86 -10.86 -21.56
C ILE A 154 -11.12 -10.54 -22.85
N ARG A 155 -10.75 -9.28 -23.04
CA ARG A 155 -9.83 -8.86 -24.10
C ARG A 155 -8.44 -8.69 -23.52
N VAL A 156 -7.49 -9.30 -24.18
CA VAL A 156 -6.11 -9.38 -23.73
C VAL A 156 -5.22 -8.90 -24.85
N GLU A 157 -4.32 -7.97 -24.55
CA GLU A 157 -3.24 -7.58 -25.43
C GLU A 157 -2.07 -8.50 -25.19
N LEU A 158 -1.70 -9.24 -26.24
CA LEU A 158 -0.58 -10.16 -26.29
C LEU A 158 0.56 -9.48 -27.04
N SER A 159 1.74 -9.47 -26.42
CA SER A 159 3.00 -9.13 -27.07
C SER A 159 3.91 -10.35 -27.03
N ALA A 160 4.46 -10.73 -28.19
CA ALA A 160 5.38 -11.84 -28.32
C ALA A 160 6.58 -11.48 -29.21
N LEU A 161 7.76 -11.96 -28.85
CA LEU A 161 9.01 -11.79 -29.59
C LEU A 161 9.75 -13.13 -29.72
N PRO A 162 10.40 -13.40 -30.87
CA PRO A 162 11.27 -14.56 -31.02
C PRO A 162 12.37 -14.59 -29.96
N ARG A 163 12.54 -15.76 -29.35
CA ARG A 163 13.55 -15.96 -28.30
C ARG A 163 14.97 -15.74 -28.81
N SER A 164 15.25 -16.08 -30.07
CA SER A 164 16.53 -15.82 -30.73
C SER A 164 16.89 -14.33 -30.74
N GLU A 165 15.94 -13.45 -31.05
CA GLU A 165 16.18 -12.01 -31.11
C GLU A 165 16.42 -11.42 -29.71
N VAL A 166 15.58 -11.78 -28.74
CA VAL A 166 15.73 -11.31 -27.36
C VAL A 166 17.02 -11.85 -26.76
N ASP A 167 17.34 -13.14 -26.93
CA ASP A 167 18.56 -13.73 -26.39
C ASP A 167 19.81 -13.11 -27.05
N THR A 168 19.76 -12.72 -28.33
CA THR A 168 20.84 -11.97 -29.00
C THR A 168 21.03 -10.59 -28.37
N ALA A 169 19.95 -9.82 -28.20
CA ALA A 169 20.02 -8.50 -27.58
C ALA A 169 20.49 -8.57 -26.12
N LEU A 170 20.04 -9.58 -25.37
CA LEU A 170 20.51 -9.86 -24.01
C LEU A 170 21.99 -10.25 -23.99
N GLY A 171 22.45 -11.04 -24.97
CA GLY A 171 23.85 -11.42 -25.12
C GLY A 171 24.77 -10.22 -25.34
N ASN A 172 24.38 -9.29 -26.23
CA ASN A 172 25.13 -8.07 -26.49
C ASN A 172 25.26 -7.20 -25.22
N LEU A 173 24.17 -7.05 -24.46
CA LEU A 173 24.22 -6.33 -23.17
C LEU A 173 25.02 -7.08 -22.09
N ALA A 174 24.94 -8.41 -22.07
CA ALA A 174 25.68 -9.23 -21.13
C ALA A 174 27.19 -9.15 -21.37
N ALA A 175 27.65 -9.07 -22.63
CA ALA A 175 29.05 -8.81 -22.96
C ALA A 175 29.53 -7.49 -22.33
N LEU A 176 28.68 -6.46 -22.37
CA LEU A 176 28.90 -5.16 -21.74
C LEU A 176 28.71 -5.16 -20.21
N GLY A 177 28.39 -6.30 -19.60
CA GLY A 177 28.23 -6.44 -18.14
C GLY A 177 26.91 -5.90 -17.60
N VAL A 178 25.92 -5.68 -18.47
CA VAL A 178 24.61 -5.11 -18.09
C VAL A 178 23.52 -6.16 -18.27
N ALA A 179 22.77 -6.41 -17.20
CA ALA A 179 21.57 -7.24 -17.23
C ALA A 179 20.33 -6.34 -17.13
N PRO A 180 19.43 -6.33 -18.14
CA PRO A 180 18.19 -5.58 -18.05
C PRO A 180 17.22 -6.22 -17.06
N ASP A 181 16.45 -5.37 -16.37
CA ASP A 181 15.43 -5.76 -15.39
C ASP A 181 14.09 -6.11 -16.07
N VAL A 182 13.82 -5.49 -17.22
CA VAL A 182 12.56 -5.59 -17.96
C VAL A 182 12.86 -5.63 -19.46
N VAL A 183 12.13 -6.46 -20.22
CA VAL A 183 12.11 -6.40 -21.68
C VAL A 183 10.72 -5.97 -22.12
N GLU A 184 10.67 -4.84 -22.83
CA GLU A 184 9.44 -4.25 -23.35
C GLU A 184 9.52 -4.11 -24.87
N VAL A 185 8.37 -3.91 -25.50
CA VAL A 185 8.27 -3.62 -26.93
C VAL A 185 7.83 -2.17 -27.08
N THR A 186 8.41 -1.46 -28.05
CA THR A 186 8.07 -0.06 -28.35
C THR A 186 6.57 0.04 -28.66
N GLY A 187 5.88 0.98 -28.02
CA GLY A 187 4.44 1.20 -28.22
C GLY A 187 3.51 0.17 -27.55
N SER A 188 4.04 -0.81 -26.83
CA SER A 188 3.21 -1.73 -26.03
C SER A 188 2.75 -1.07 -24.73
N ARG A 189 1.61 -1.54 -24.18
CA ARG A 189 1.09 -0.98 -22.93
C ARG A 189 2.07 -1.13 -21.77
N PRO A 190 2.15 -0.12 -20.87
CA PRO A 190 2.98 -0.20 -19.69
C PRO A 190 2.54 -1.35 -18.79
N GLY A 191 3.49 -2.19 -18.39
CA GLY A 191 3.25 -3.34 -17.51
C GLY A 191 3.45 -4.71 -18.19
N LEU A 192 3.60 -4.75 -19.51
CA LEU A 192 4.05 -5.95 -20.23
C LEU A 192 5.55 -6.13 -20.04
N ASN A 193 5.98 -7.29 -19.53
CA ASN A 193 7.39 -7.64 -19.38
C ASN A 193 7.66 -9.04 -19.94
N LEU A 194 8.29 -9.07 -21.11
CA LEU A 194 8.57 -10.29 -21.85
C LEU A 194 9.65 -11.17 -21.19
N LEU A 195 10.46 -10.61 -20.26
CA LEU A 195 11.42 -11.42 -19.51
C LEU A 195 10.67 -12.35 -18.55
N PRO A 196 10.93 -13.68 -18.62
CA PRO A 196 10.32 -14.63 -17.71
C PRO A 196 10.91 -14.43 -16.30
N ASN A 197 10.12 -14.72 -15.27
CA ASN A 197 10.45 -14.43 -13.87
C ASN A 197 11.79 -15.02 -13.42
N GLU A 198 12.21 -16.14 -14.02
CA GLU A 198 13.44 -16.85 -13.70
C GLU A 198 14.70 -16.09 -14.17
N LYS A 199 14.59 -15.32 -15.26
CA LYS A 199 15.70 -14.55 -15.85
C LYS A 199 15.79 -13.12 -15.32
N ARG A 200 14.81 -12.67 -14.53
CA ARG A 200 14.80 -11.31 -13.99
C ARG A 200 15.91 -11.19 -12.94
N PRO A 201 16.88 -10.26 -13.10
CA PRO A 201 17.87 -10.03 -12.06
C PRO A 201 17.14 -9.65 -10.78
N ARG A 202 17.55 -10.25 -9.65
CA ARG A 202 17.03 -9.91 -8.31
C ARG A 202 17.61 -8.58 -7.85
N ARG A 203 17.47 -7.52 -8.66
CA ARG A 203 17.77 -6.17 -8.19
C ARG A 203 16.77 -5.83 -7.11
N ARG A 204 17.34 -5.50 -5.97
CA ARG A 204 16.69 -5.35 -4.68
C ARG A 204 15.60 -4.28 -4.82
N VAL A 205 14.34 -4.69 -5.02
CA VAL A 205 13.13 -3.84 -4.80
C VAL A 205 12.91 -3.51 -3.31
N TRP A 206 13.78 -4.05 -2.46
CA TRP A 206 13.81 -3.89 -1.01
C TRP A 206 13.98 -2.46 -0.48
N PRO A 207 14.72 -1.51 -1.11
CA PRO A 207 14.83 -0.16 -0.55
C PRO A 207 13.49 0.58 -0.63
N ARG A 208 12.60 0.24 -1.58
CA ARG A 208 11.25 0.83 -1.64
C ARG A 208 10.31 0.28 -0.58
N ARG A 209 10.30 -1.04 -0.36
CA ARG A 209 9.50 -1.68 0.70
C ARG A 209 9.99 -1.21 2.08
N LEU A 210 11.31 -1.10 2.27
CA LEU A 210 11.91 -0.63 3.51
C LEU A 210 11.63 0.87 3.76
N ARG A 211 11.75 1.72 2.73
CA ARG A 211 11.39 3.15 2.83
C ARG A 211 9.91 3.32 3.17
N ASN A 212 9.02 2.58 2.50
CA ASN A 212 7.59 2.66 2.80
C ASN A 212 7.26 2.11 4.20
N ALA A 213 7.96 1.07 4.65
CA ALA A 213 7.85 0.59 6.01
C ALA A 213 8.34 1.63 7.03
N LEU A 214 9.45 2.31 6.76
CA LEU A 214 9.98 3.40 7.59
C LEU A 214 9.00 4.58 7.66
N ILE A 215 8.37 4.95 6.54
CA ILE A 215 7.35 6.01 6.53
C ILE A 215 6.11 5.57 7.32
N ALA A 216 5.63 4.34 7.14
CA ALA A 216 4.50 3.82 7.90
C ALA A 216 4.79 3.77 9.40
N VAL A 217 6.00 3.35 9.79
CA VAL A 217 6.46 3.35 11.19
C VAL A 217 6.53 4.77 11.74
N SER A 218 7.09 5.72 10.98
CA SER A 218 7.15 7.14 11.36
C SER A 218 5.76 7.74 11.55
N LEU A 219 4.84 7.48 10.61
CA LEU A 219 3.45 7.96 10.67
C LEU A 219 2.69 7.33 11.86
N SER A 220 2.92 6.05 12.12
CA SER A 220 2.36 5.34 13.28
C SER A 220 2.89 5.92 14.59
N LEU A 221 4.18 6.27 14.67
CA LEU A 221 4.77 6.92 15.83
C LEU A 221 4.20 8.32 16.05
N ALA A 222 4.05 9.10 14.98
CA ALA A 222 3.45 10.44 15.04
C ALA A 222 1.99 10.40 15.49
N LEU A 223 1.21 9.43 14.99
CA LEU A 223 -0.16 9.20 15.41
C LEU A 223 -0.25 8.77 16.88
N ALA A 224 0.62 7.86 17.32
CA ALA A 224 0.73 7.47 18.72
C ALA A 224 1.07 8.69 19.60
N ALA A 225 2.01 9.54 19.17
CA ALA A 225 2.41 10.74 19.89
C ALA A 225 1.31 11.80 19.99
N THR A 226 0.30 11.80 19.12
CA THR A 226 -0.87 12.69 19.21
C THR A 226 -2.03 12.07 19.99
N VAL A 227 -2.27 10.76 19.85
CA VAL A 227 -3.37 10.07 20.53
C VAL A 227 -3.08 9.84 22.03
N LEU A 228 -1.83 9.56 22.38
CA LEU A 228 -1.40 9.37 23.79
C LEU A 228 -1.69 10.58 24.69
N PRO A 229 -1.30 11.83 24.35
CA PRO A 229 -1.59 12.98 25.19
C PRO A 229 -3.10 13.26 25.28
N LEU A 230 -3.87 13.04 24.22
CA LEU A 230 -5.34 13.12 24.27
C LEU A 230 -5.97 12.14 25.26
N TRP A 231 -5.35 10.97 25.46
CA TRP A 231 -5.74 10.03 26.51
C TRP A 231 -5.31 10.49 27.91
N GLN A 232 -4.12 11.10 28.03
CA GLN A 232 -3.63 11.67 29.30
C GLN A 232 -4.49 12.85 29.78
N TYR A 233 -4.99 13.70 28.87
CA TYR A 233 -5.91 14.80 29.21
C TYR A 233 -7.23 14.30 29.82
N ARG A 234 -7.70 13.08 29.52
CA ARG A 234 -8.90 12.51 30.15
C ARG A 234 -8.70 12.21 31.63
N MET A 235 -7.50 11.78 32.04
CA MET A 235 -7.21 11.45 33.44
C MET A 235 -7.10 12.71 34.32
N LEU A 236 -6.68 13.84 33.76
CA LEU A 236 -6.56 15.12 34.47
C LEU A 236 -7.93 15.77 34.75
N VAL A 237 -8.89 15.62 33.83
CA VAL A 237 -10.28 16.09 34.03
C VAL A 237 -11.00 15.29 35.13
N ILE A 238 -10.77 13.97 35.20
CA ILE A 238 -11.33 13.11 36.26
C ILE A 238 -10.75 13.46 37.64
N GLY A 239 -9.50 13.92 37.71
CA GLY A 239 -8.88 14.42 38.95
C GLY A 239 -9.44 15.77 39.42
N LEU A 240 -9.73 16.70 38.49
CA LEU A 240 -10.30 18.01 38.81
C LEU A 240 -11.78 17.93 39.22
N GLN A 241 -12.55 17.00 38.66
CA GLN A 241 -13.93 16.74 39.10
C GLN A 241 -13.99 16.32 40.58
N LYS A 242 -13.00 15.52 41.04
CA LYS A 242 -12.89 15.09 42.44
C LYS A 242 -12.60 16.25 43.41
N GLN A 243 -11.93 17.31 42.97
CA GLN A 243 -11.70 18.49 43.83
C GLN A 243 -12.92 19.40 43.92
N VAL A 244 -13.76 19.45 42.88
CA VAL A 244 -15.04 20.18 42.92
C VAL A 244 -16.07 19.45 43.79
N ASP A 245 -16.10 18.12 43.77
CA ASP A 245 -16.99 17.33 44.65
C ASP A 245 -16.59 17.42 46.14
N VAL A 246 -15.31 17.61 46.45
CA VAL A 246 -14.85 17.81 47.83
C VAL A 246 -15.18 19.22 48.33
N LEU A 247 -15.10 20.25 47.47
CA LEU A 247 -15.48 21.62 47.81
C LEU A 247 -17.00 21.86 47.84
N GLN A 248 -17.80 21.14 47.05
CA GLN A 248 -19.27 21.16 47.15
C GLN A 248 -19.81 20.38 48.38
N ARG A 249 -19.04 19.44 48.93
CA ARG A 249 -19.39 18.79 50.20
C ARG A 249 -19.09 19.66 51.43
N GLU A 250 -18.16 20.62 51.33
CA GLU A 250 -17.92 21.62 52.39
C GLU A 250 -19.01 22.69 52.46
N SER A 251 -19.63 23.07 51.33
CA SER A 251 -20.72 24.07 51.35
C SER A 251 -22.08 23.53 51.81
N GLY A 252 -22.27 22.20 51.81
CA GLY A 252 -23.42 21.54 52.45
C GLY A 252 -23.43 21.59 53.98
N GLN A 253 -22.29 21.89 54.61
CA GLN A 253 -22.19 21.96 56.07
C GLN A 253 -22.62 23.32 56.66
N VAL A 254 -22.75 24.36 55.83
CA VAL A 254 -23.21 25.69 56.30
C VAL A 254 -24.73 25.73 56.53
N LEU A 255 -25.51 24.85 55.90
CA LEU A 255 -26.96 24.76 56.11
C LEU A 255 -27.32 24.07 57.44
N ASN A 256 -26.61 23.01 57.82
CA ASN A 256 -26.84 22.32 59.11
C ASN A 256 -26.41 23.15 60.33
N LEU A 257 -25.38 23.99 60.20
CA LEU A 257 -24.95 24.90 61.28
C LEU A 257 -25.95 26.03 61.54
N ARG A 258 -26.71 26.47 60.51
CA ARG A 258 -27.82 27.41 60.71
C ARG A 258 -29.02 26.76 61.41
N GLU A 259 -29.37 25.53 61.03
CA GLU A 259 -30.45 24.78 61.71
C GLU A 259 -30.15 24.51 63.19
N GLN A 260 -28.89 24.25 63.55
CA GLN A 260 -28.50 24.05 64.95
C GLN A 260 -28.50 25.35 65.76
N LEU A 261 -28.14 26.49 65.15
CA LEU A 261 -28.26 27.80 65.79
C LEU A 261 -29.72 28.21 66.01
N GLU A 262 -30.61 27.88 65.07
CA GLU A 262 -32.04 28.20 65.19
C GLU A 262 -32.71 27.39 66.31
N LYS A 263 -32.40 26.09 66.43
CA LYS A 263 -32.85 25.23 67.54
C LYS A 263 -32.29 25.65 68.91
N ALA A 264 -31.05 26.15 68.95
CA ALA A 264 -30.45 26.64 70.20
C ALA A 264 -31.09 27.96 70.67
N VAL A 265 -31.49 28.85 69.75
CA VAL A 265 -32.17 30.10 70.07
C VAL A 265 -33.61 29.86 70.58
N GLU A 266 -34.32 28.86 70.07
CA GLU A 266 -35.65 28.47 70.59
C GLU A 266 -35.60 27.91 72.01
N SER A 267 -34.59 27.09 72.35
CA SER A 267 -34.46 26.53 73.71
C SER A 267 -34.21 27.58 74.80
N SER A 268 -33.54 28.70 74.45
CA SER A 268 -33.28 29.80 75.39
C SER A 268 -34.55 30.62 75.68
N ARG A 269 -35.42 30.80 74.67
CA ARG A 269 -36.73 31.47 74.85
C ARG A 269 -37.70 30.62 75.69
N PHE A 270 -37.67 29.29 75.57
CA PHE A 270 -38.52 28.42 76.38
C PHE A 270 -38.19 28.50 77.88
N LEU A 271 -36.91 28.67 78.24
CA LEU A 271 -36.48 28.80 79.64
C LEU A 271 -36.80 30.18 80.23
N LEU A 272 -36.76 31.25 79.42
CA LEU A 272 -37.20 32.59 79.85
C LEU A 272 -38.72 32.67 80.05
N GLN A 273 -39.50 32.02 79.18
CA GLN A 273 -40.97 32.00 79.30
C GLN A 273 -41.45 31.15 80.48
N LYS A 274 -40.74 30.07 80.83
CA LYS A 274 -41.03 29.27 82.03
C LYS A 274 -40.71 30.01 83.34
N LYS A 275 -39.82 31.02 83.32
CA LYS A 275 -39.48 31.84 84.49
C LYS A 275 -40.46 33.01 84.73
N GLN A 276 -41.28 33.38 83.75
CA GLN A 276 -42.29 34.44 83.87
C GLN A 276 -43.68 33.94 84.29
N ASN A 277 -43.94 32.63 84.29
CA ASN A 277 -45.24 32.04 84.63
C ASN A 277 -45.26 31.22 85.93
N SER A 278 -44.29 31.40 86.82
CA SER A 278 -44.40 30.91 88.20
C SER A 278 -44.96 32.02 89.09
N PRO A 279 -46.22 31.91 89.58
CA PRO A 279 -46.84 32.95 90.39
C PRO A 279 -46.14 33.11 91.75
N PRO A 280 -46.16 34.33 92.34
CA PRO A 280 -45.55 34.59 93.64
C PRO A 280 -46.32 33.86 94.74
N ILE A 281 -45.64 33.02 95.50
CA ILE A 281 -46.17 32.42 96.71
C ILE A 281 -45.78 33.34 97.87
N ILE A 282 -46.81 33.82 98.57
CA ILE A 282 -46.80 34.59 99.83
C ILE A 282 -46.27 33.71 100.95
#